data_AF-A0A554NBI0-F1
#
_entry.id   AF-A0A554NBI0-F1
#
_cell.length_a   1.000
_cell.length_b   1.000
_cell.length_c   1.000
_cell.angle_alpha   90.00
_cell.angle_beta   90.00
_cell.angle_gamma   90.00
#
_symmetry.space_group_name_H-M   'P 1'
#
loop_
_entity.id
_entity.type
_entity.pdbx_description
1 polymer ?
#
loop_
_entity_poly.entity_id
_entity_poly.type
_entity_poly.pdbx_seq_one_letter_code
_entity_poly.pdbx_strand_id
1 'polypeptide(L)'
;MGQGESTVPSVVETAQRRLAVLETLSDGPLGVRDAVERVDRSRSTVSRAISALEDAGFVDRVDGGYRATLAGRLAAERVRHHFETIDDLAAAGAALAPLAPDAPVGPAMVVGAEVWVADDPAPYRVNEPVSDALREAAGFRSLNATIPEPGFIQQVYERTLAGGLEGEAIISPRVHQALQADFASVVAELVETDRFRLLRADGLRYGLLLVDRPADDPPAFLLTPDEQGRTHGLLANDTPAAREWAEERYRTVRERATDVTDQYRGGDGG
;
A
#
# COMPACT_ATOMS: atom_id res chain seq x y z
N MET A 1 -39.14 -30.66 -16.02
CA MET A 1 -38.60 -30.75 -17.39
C MET A 1 -38.26 -29.34 -17.85
N GLY A 2 -37.03 -29.14 -18.31
CA GLY A 2 -36.37 -27.83 -18.49
C GLY A 2 -34.98 -27.90 -17.84
N GLN A 3 -34.15 -28.86 -18.30
CA GLN A 3 -33.05 -28.63 -19.25
C GLN A 3 -31.86 -28.03 -18.50
N GLY A 4 -30.88 -28.89 -18.23
CA GLY A 4 -29.63 -28.54 -17.56
C GLY A 4 -28.88 -27.49 -18.36
N GLU A 5 -28.54 -26.41 -17.68
CA GLU A 5 -27.56 -25.44 -18.14
C GLU A 5 -26.23 -26.18 -18.28
N SER A 6 -25.86 -26.51 -19.52
CA SER A 6 -24.55 -27.06 -19.82
C SER A 6 -23.53 -26.01 -19.40
N THR A 7 -22.91 -26.18 -18.24
CA THR A 7 -22.01 -25.19 -17.62
C THR A 7 -20.69 -25.21 -18.37
N VAL A 8 -20.68 -24.63 -19.58
CA VAL A 8 -19.44 -24.23 -20.23
C VAL A 8 -18.81 -23.19 -19.29
N PRO A 9 -17.60 -23.45 -18.75
CA PRO A 9 -16.94 -22.47 -17.89
C PRO A 9 -16.84 -21.14 -18.61
N SER A 10 -17.11 -20.05 -17.91
CA SER A 10 -16.95 -18.72 -18.50
C SER A 10 -15.52 -18.54 -19.05
N VAL A 11 -15.34 -17.65 -20.02
CA VAL A 11 -14.01 -17.33 -20.56
C VAL A 11 -13.03 -16.92 -19.43
N VAL A 12 -13.54 -16.21 -18.43
CA VAL A 12 -12.80 -15.82 -17.21
C VAL A 12 -12.37 -17.05 -16.40
N GLU A 13 -13.32 -17.93 -16.08
CA GLU A 13 -13.04 -19.17 -15.32
C GLU A 13 -12.07 -20.09 -16.08
N THR A 14 -12.17 -20.09 -17.41
CA THR A 14 -11.27 -20.86 -18.28
C THR A 14 -9.84 -20.37 -18.16
N ALA A 15 -9.60 -19.06 -18.25
CA ALA A 15 -8.28 -18.47 -18.06
C ALA A 15 -7.76 -18.68 -16.63
N GLN A 16 -8.58 -18.44 -15.61
CA GLN A 16 -8.20 -18.58 -14.20
C GLN A 16 -7.78 -20.01 -13.83
N ARG A 17 -8.62 -21.01 -14.11
CA ARG A 17 -8.33 -22.40 -13.73
C ARG A 17 -7.16 -23.01 -14.50
N ARG A 18 -6.75 -22.39 -15.61
CA ARG A 18 -5.74 -22.93 -16.54
C ARG A 18 -4.58 -21.98 -16.75
N LEU A 19 -4.41 -21.01 -15.84
CA LEU A 19 -3.38 -19.98 -15.92
C LEU A 19 -1.99 -20.58 -16.20
N ALA A 20 -1.56 -21.57 -15.41
CA ALA A 20 -0.25 -22.21 -15.58
C ALA A 20 -0.01 -22.79 -17.00
N VAL A 21 -1.05 -23.38 -17.63
CA VAL A 21 -0.94 -23.89 -19.01
C VAL A 21 -0.89 -22.72 -19.99
N LEU A 22 -1.73 -21.70 -19.79
CA LEU A 22 -1.78 -20.53 -20.65
C LEU A 22 -0.48 -19.70 -20.61
N GLU A 23 0.13 -19.55 -19.44
CA GLU A 23 1.44 -18.93 -19.24
C GLU A 23 2.55 -19.73 -19.91
N THR A 24 2.57 -21.05 -19.72
CA THR A 24 3.54 -21.93 -20.38
C THR A 24 3.49 -21.80 -21.92
N LEU A 25 2.28 -21.66 -22.49
CA LEU A 25 2.10 -21.46 -23.94
C LEU A 25 2.30 -20.00 -24.38
N SER A 26 2.40 -19.06 -23.44
CA SER A 26 2.73 -17.65 -23.70
C SER A 26 4.22 -17.46 -23.97
N ASP A 27 5.07 -18.32 -23.41
CA ASP A 27 6.53 -18.29 -23.61
C ASP A 27 6.98 -18.80 -24.99
N GLY A 28 6.13 -19.58 -25.66
CA GLY A 28 6.43 -20.11 -26.99
C GLY A 28 5.58 -21.32 -27.37
N PRO A 29 5.73 -21.81 -28.62
CA PRO A 29 5.02 -23.00 -29.08
C PRO A 29 5.51 -24.26 -28.37
N LEU A 30 4.59 -25.08 -27.85
CA LEU A 30 4.91 -26.32 -27.15
C LEU A 30 3.96 -27.48 -27.50
N GLY A 31 4.51 -28.68 -27.56
CA GLY A 31 3.73 -29.91 -27.63
C GLY A 31 3.10 -30.27 -26.29
N VAL A 32 2.06 -31.11 -26.31
CA VAL A 32 1.35 -31.56 -25.09
C VAL A 32 2.30 -32.25 -24.09
N ARG A 33 3.31 -32.97 -24.59
CA ARG A 33 4.31 -33.62 -23.72
C ARG A 33 5.15 -32.60 -22.97
N ASP A 34 5.70 -31.61 -23.67
CA ASP A 34 6.57 -30.60 -23.07
C ASP A 34 5.80 -29.68 -22.11
N ALA A 35 4.51 -29.43 -22.40
CA ALA A 35 3.60 -28.72 -21.50
C ALA A 35 3.30 -29.53 -20.22
N VAL A 36 3.18 -30.87 -20.31
CA VAL A 36 3.04 -31.75 -19.14
C VAL A 36 4.25 -31.68 -18.23
N GLU A 37 5.45 -31.72 -18.82
CA GLU A 37 6.70 -31.66 -18.07
C GLU A 37 6.88 -30.31 -17.36
N ARG A 38 6.46 -29.19 -17.98
CA ARG A 38 6.54 -27.85 -17.36
C ARG A 38 5.49 -27.58 -16.29
N VAL A 39 4.25 -27.98 -16.53
CA VAL A 39 3.12 -27.67 -15.63
C VAL A 39 3.02 -28.68 -14.47
N ASP A 40 3.74 -29.80 -14.55
CA ASP A 40 3.72 -30.90 -13.57
C ASP A 40 2.29 -31.40 -13.28
N ARG A 41 1.55 -31.71 -14.36
CA ARG A 41 0.18 -32.21 -14.31
C ARG A 41 -0.02 -33.37 -15.28
N SER A 42 -1.01 -34.22 -15.02
CA SER A 42 -1.28 -35.36 -15.89
C SER A 42 -1.59 -34.93 -17.33
N ARG A 43 -1.16 -35.73 -18.30
CA ARG A 43 -1.41 -35.51 -19.73
C ARG A 43 -2.87 -35.27 -20.06
N SER A 44 -3.79 -36.00 -19.42
CA SER A 44 -5.23 -35.82 -19.62
C SER A 44 -5.70 -34.43 -19.15
N THR A 45 -5.11 -33.88 -18.10
CA THR A 45 -5.42 -32.55 -17.57
C THR A 45 -4.90 -31.46 -18.47
N VAL A 46 -3.63 -31.55 -18.89
CA VAL A 46 -3.02 -30.58 -19.82
C VAL A 46 -3.75 -30.58 -21.16
N SER A 47 -4.07 -31.75 -21.72
CA SER A 47 -4.81 -31.82 -22.99
C SER A 47 -6.20 -31.18 -22.88
N ARG A 48 -6.95 -31.43 -21.79
CA ARG A 48 -8.25 -30.78 -21.56
C ARG A 48 -8.11 -29.27 -21.35
N ALA A 49 -7.02 -28.82 -20.73
CA ALA A 49 -6.75 -27.40 -20.55
C ALA A 49 -6.49 -26.71 -21.89
N ILE A 50 -5.62 -27.29 -22.73
CA ILE A 50 -5.31 -26.78 -24.07
C ILE A 50 -6.58 -26.70 -24.92
N SER A 51 -7.38 -27.77 -24.98
CA SER A 51 -8.63 -27.76 -25.76
C SER A 51 -9.58 -26.67 -25.30
N ALA A 52 -9.78 -26.50 -23.99
CA ALA A 52 -10.65 -25.45 -23.48
C ALA A 52 -10.11 -24.03 -23.75
N LEU A 53 -8.79 -23.85 -23.75
CA LEU A 53 -8.16 -22.56 -24.10
C LEU A 53 -8.21 -22.29 -25.60
N GLU A 54 -8.13 -23.33 -26.44
CA GLU A 54 -8.33 -23.29 -27.90
C GLU A 54 -9.79 -22.91 -28.21
N ASP A 55 -10.76 -23.58 -27.58
CA ASP A 55 -12.19 -23.27 -27.70
C ASP A 55 -12.52 -21.84 -27.26
N ALA A 56 -11.79 -21.31 -26.27
CA ALA A 56 -11.93 -19.93 -25.80
C ALA A 56 -11.14 -18.88 -26.63
N GLY A 57 -10.40 -19.30 -27.66
CA GLY A 57 -9.60 -18.41 -28.51
C GLY A 57 -8.32 -17.86 -27.87
N PHE A 58 -7.90 -18.42 -26.73
CA PHE A 58 -6.67 -18.03 -26.04
C PHE A 58 -5.44 -18.80 -26.50
N VAL A 59 -5.62 -19.93 -27.17
CA VAL A 59 -4.54 -20.77 -27.68
C VAL A 59 -4.84 -21.15 -29.13
N ASP A 60 -3.82 -21.13 -29.98
CA ASP A 60 -3.89 -21.65 -31.33
C ASP A 60 -2.97 -22.85 -31.50
N ARG A 61 -3.35 -23.72 -32.44
CA ARG A 61 -2.49 -24.77 -32.95
C ARG A 61 -1.52 -24.20 -33.99
N VAL A 62 -0.25 -24.53 -33.85
CA VAL A 62 0.84 -24.05 -34.72
C VAL A 62 1.80 -25.19 -35.03
N ASP A 63 2.70 -24.97 -36.00
CA ASP A 63 3.82 -25.89 -36.21
C ASP A 63 4.66 -25.99 -34.93
N GLY A 64 4.83 -27.21 -34.42
CA GLY A 64 5.50 -27.45 -33.14
C GLY A 64 4.57 -27.58 -31.92
N GLY A 65 3.24 -27.45 -32.08
CA GLY A 65 2.27 -27.77 -31.04
C GLY A 65 1.19 -26.70 -30.87
N TYR A 66 1.15 -26.08 -29.70
CA TYR A 66 0.18 -25.05 -29.33
C TYR A 66 0.90 -23.80 -28.83
N ARG A 67 0.30 -22.63 -29.00
CA ARG A 67 0.84 -21.35 -28.51
C ARG A 67 -0.29 -20.42 -28.10
N ALA A 68 -0.08 -19.59 -27.09
CA ALA A 68 -1.05 -18.56 -26.72
C ALA A 68 -1.23 -17.53 -27.85
N THR A 69 -2.48 -17.15 -28.12
CA THR A 69 -2.81 -16.00 -28.96
C THR A 69 -2.42 -14.70 -28.25
N LEU A 70 -2.48 -13.55 -28.95
CA LEU A 70 -2.30 -12.25 -28.27
C LEU A 70 -3.33 -12.07 -27.14
N ALA A 71 -4.60 -12.44 -27.40
CA ALA A 71 -5.65 -12.38 -26.40
C ALA A 71 -5.35 -13.32 -25.21
N GLY A 72 -4.83 -14.53 -25.47
CA GLY A 72 -4.42 -15.46 -24.43
C GLY A 72 -3.29 -14.92 -23.54
N ARG A 73 -2.27 -14.28 -24.14
CA ARG A 73 -1.17 -13.67 -23.36
C ARG A 73 -1.68 -12.54 -22.46
N LEU A 74 -2.47 -11.63 -23.00
CA LEU A 74 -3.06 -10.53 -22.24
C LEU A 74 -4.00 -11.03 -21.14
N ALA A 75 -4.76 -12.10 -21.40
CA ALA A 75 -5.60 -12.74 -20.41
C ALA A 75 -4.78 -13.37 -19.28
N ALA A 76 -3.69 -14.09 -19.60
CA ALA A 76 -2.79 -14.65 -18.60
C ALA A 76 -2.19 -13.56 -17.71
N GLU A 77 -1.70 -12.48 -18.32
CA GLU A 77 -1.16 -11.33 -17.59
C GLU A 77 -2.19 -10.72 -16.64
N ARG A 78 -3.41 -10.49 -17.12
CA ARG A 78 -4.47 -9.91 -16.31
C ARG A 78 -4.90 -10.83 -15.16
N VAL A 79 -4.97 -12.13 -15.40
CA VAL A 79 -5.33 -13.13 -14.38
C VAL A 79 -4.23 -13.27 -13.33
N ARG A 80 -2.95 -13.29 -13.73
CA ARG A 80 -1.83 -13.32 -12.79
C ARG A 80 -1.82 -12.09 -11.89
N HIS A 81 -1.89 -10.90 -12.48
CA HIS A 81 -1.96 -9.65 -11.73
C HIS A 81 -3.16 -9.64 -10.76
N HIS A 82 -4.28 -10.25 -11.15
CA HIS A 82 -5.43 -10.36 -10.26
C HIS A 82 -5.13 -11.23 -9.03
N PHE A 83 -4.47 -12.38 -9.20
CA PHE A 83 -4.07 -13.22 -8.07
C PHE A 83 -3.03 -12.53 -7.19
N GLU A 84 -2.00 -11.93 -7.78
CA GLU A 84 -0.99 -11.14 -7.04
C GLU A 84 -1.64 -10.02 -6.21
N THR A 85 -2.61 -9.29 -6.78
CA THR A 85 -3.38 -8.27 -6.05
C THR A 85 -4.13 -8.84 -4.85
N ILE A 86 -4.75 -10.02 -4.98
CA ILE A 86 -5.48 -10.65 -3.88
C ILE A 86 -4.51 -11.16 -2.80
N ASP A 87 -3.37 -11.70 -3.21
CA ASP A 87 -2.33 -12.16 -2.29
C ASP A 87 -1.73 -10.99 -1.49
N ASP A 88 -1.46 -9.85 -2.13
CA ASP A 88 -1.00 -8.62 -1.46
C ASP A 88 -2.03 -8.10 -0.44
N LEU A 89 -3.31 -8.06 -0.84
CA LEU A 89 -4.40 -7.66 0.05
C LEU A 89 -4.54 -8.60 1.25
N ALA A 90 -4.37 -9.91 1.04
CA ALA A 90 -4.42 -10.90 2.11
C ALA A 90 -3.20 -10.77 3.05
N ALA A 91 -2.00 -10.56 2.49
CA ALA A 91 -0.77 -10.37 3.25
C ALA A 91 -0.82 -9.12 4.14
N ALA A 92 -1.41 -8.03 3.65
CA ALA A 92 -1.62 -6.82 4.42
C ALA A 92 -2.68 -6.94 5.53
N GLY A 93 -3.48 -8.01 5.53
CA GLY A 93 -4.62 -8.17 6.43
C GLY A 93 -4.26 -8.06 7.91
N ALA A 94 -3.13 -8.61 8.34
CA ALA A 94 -2.68 -8.53 9.73
C ALA A 94 -2.31 -7.10 10.15
N ALA A 95 -1.65 -6.34 9.27
CA ALA A 95 -1.30 -4.95 9.52
C ALA A 95 -2.54 -4.04 9.52
N LEU A 96 -3.55 -4.34 8.70
CA LEU A 96 -4.79 -3.55 8.59
C LEU A 96 -5.85 -3.92 9.63
N ALA A 97 -5.69 -5.04 10.33
CA ALA A 97 -6.69 -5.61 11.24
C ALA A 97 -7.28 -4.64 12.30
N PRO A 98 -6.53 -3.66 12.86
CA PRO A 98 -7.11 -2.72 13.82
C PRO A 98 -8.07 -1.69 13.21
N LEU A 99 -8.03 -1.50 11.88
CA LEU A 99 -8.88 -0.50 11.22
C LEU A 99 -10.32 -0.98 11.08
N ALA A 100 -11.26 -0.05 11.17
CA ALA A 100 -12.67 -0.33 10.87
C ALA A 100 -12.83 -0.73 9.39
N PRO A 101 -13.81 -1.58 9.03
CA PRO A 101 -14.02 -2.03 7.65
C PRO A 101 -14.28 -0.90 6.63
N ASP A 102 -14.76 0.26 7.10
CA ASP A 102 -15.03 1.46 6.30
C ASP A 102 -13.89 2.49 6.37
N ALA A 103 -12.75 2.15 6.98
CA ALA A 103 -11.58 3.01 6.99
C ALA A 103 -11.18 3.33 5.54
N PRO A 104 -10.92 4.61 5.21
CA PRO A 104 -10.71 5.01 3.83
C PRO A 104 -9.28 4.65 3.38
N VAL A 105 -9.03 3.36 3.14
CA VAL A 105 -7.77 2.82 2.59
C VAL A 105 -8.06 2.27 1.20
N GLY A 106 -7.38 2.80 0.19
CA GLY A 106 -7.56 2.34 -1.19
C GLY A 106 -6.68 1.13 -1.51
N PRO A 107 -7.09 0.22 -2.39
CA PRO A 107 -6.25 -0.89 -2.84
C PRO A 107 -4.90 -0.45 -3.39
N ALA A 108 -4.84 0.75 -4.00
CA ALA A 108 -3.61 1.33 -4.51
C ALA A 108 -2.52 1.51 -3.44
N MET A 109 -2.89 1.74 -2.17
CA MET A 109 -1.92 1.83 -1.07
C MET A 109 -1.38 0.45 -0.66
N VAL A 110 -2.13 -0.63 -0.94
CA VAL A 110 -1.88 -1.96 -0.41
C VAL A 110 -1.18 -2.86 -1.41
N VAL A 111 -1.60 -2.82 -2.68
CA VAL A 111 -1.03 -3.65 -3.75
C VAL A 111 0.41 -3.23 -4.00
N GLY A 112 1.34 -4.17 -3.93
CA GLY A 112 2.78 -3.94 -4.01
C GLY A 112 3.41 -3.30 -2.76
N ALA A 113 2.69 -3.18 -1.64
CA ALA A 113 3.27 -2.64 -0.42
C ALA A 113 4.18 -3.65 0.29
N GLU A 114 5.31 -3.17 0.79
CA GLU A 114 6.02 -3.87 1.86
C GLU A 114 5.23 -3.70 3.16
N VAL A 115 5.04 -4.79 3.91
CA VAL A 115 4.18 -4.84 5.09
C VAL A 115 4.96 -5.27 6.32
N TRP A 116 4.83 -4.51 7.39
CA TRP A 116 5.35 -4.83 8.72
C TRP A 116 4.22 -4.86 9.73
N VAL A 117 4.33 -5.77 10.69
CA VAL A 117 3.45 -5.86 11.86
C VAL A 117 4.33 -5.76 13.09
N ALA A 118 3.87 -5.02 14.11
CA ALA A 118 4.58 -4.88 15.36
C ALA A 118 4.64 -6.24 16.06
N ASP A 119 5.85 -6.72 16.30
CA ASP A 119 6.12 -8.02 16.93
C ASP A 119 6.87 -7.85 18.25
N ASP A 120 6.51 -8.67 19.24
CA ASP A 120 7.26 -8.76 20.49
C ASP A 120 8.65 -9.40 20.29
N PRO A 121 9.67 -9.00 21.08
CA PRO A 121 9.62 -8.06 22.21
C PRO A 121 9.91 -6.60 21.83
N ALA A 122 10.03 -6.28 20.53
CA ALA A 122 10.47 -4.96 20.07
C ALA A 122 9.46 -4.33 19.10
N PRO A 123 8.22 -4.03 19.57
CA PRO A 123 7.13 -3.56 18.71
C PRO A 123 7.43 -2.24 17.99
N TYR A 124 8.30 -1.40 18.56
CA TYR A 124 8.70 -0.11 17.98
C TYR A 124 9.48 -0.23 16.67
N ARG A 125 10.10 -1.38 16.39
CA ARG A 125 10.87 -1.61 15.15
C ARG A 125 10.03 -1.49 13.88
N VAL A 126 8.71 -1.63 14.01
CA VAL A 126 7.76 -1.40 12.91
C VAL A 126 7.91 0.00 12.31
N ASN A 127 8.42 0.99 13.07
CA ASN A 127 8.63 2.37 12.61
C ASN A 127 10.03 2.64 12.01
N GLU A 128 10.94 1.65 11.98
CA GLU A 128 12.29 1.82 11.40
C GLU A 128 12.24 2.32 9.94
N PRO A 129 11.39 1.77 9.04
CA PRO A 129 11.30 2.27 7.65
C PRO A 129 10.92 3.75 7.54
N VAL A 130 10.01 4.21 8.41
CA VAL A 130 9.60 5.63 8.47
C VAL A 130 10.74 6.51 8.97
N SER A 131 11.42 6.06 10.03
CA SER A 131 12.56 6.78 10.62
C SER A 131 13.71 6.92 9.62
N ASP A 132 13.94 5.87 8.82
CA ASP A 132 14.96 5.88 7.77
C ASP A 132 14.60 6.83 6.63
N ALA A 133 13.35 6.78 6.15
CA ALA A 133 12.88 7.70 5.11
C ALA A 133 12.96 9.17 5.56
N LEU A 134 12.64 9.45 6.83
CA LEU A 134 12.74 10.80 7.38
C LEU A 134 14.17 11.30 7.56
N ARG A 135 15.18 10.43 7.63
CA ARG A 135 16.59 10.86 7.83
C ARG A 135 17.11 11.68 6.65
N GLU A 136 16.65 11.35 5.44
CA GLU A 136 17.10 11.94 4.17
C GLU A 136 16.06 12.88 3.54
N ALA A 137 14.90 13.06 4.20
CA ALA A 137 13.78 13.84 3.69
C ALA A 137 14.09 15.34 3.59
N ALA A 138 13.81 15.99 2.46
CA ALA A 138 13.79 17.45 2.41
C ALA A 138 12.46 18.03 2.92
N GLY A 139 11.37 17.27 2.73
CA GLY A 139 10.04 17.65 3.16
C GLY A 139 9.21 16.45 3.64
N PHE A 140 8.15 16.72 4.41
CA PHE A 140 7.12 15.72 4.66
C PHE A 140 5.73 16.32 4.85
N ARG A 141 4.73 15.49 4.58
CA ARG A 141 3.31 15.75 4.79
C ARG A 141 2.71 14.55 5.52
N SER A 142 2.02 14.75 6.63
CA SER A 142 1.48 13.62 7.41
C SER A 142 0.06 13.82 7.93
N LEU A 143 -0.68 12.71 8.04
CA LEU A 143 -1.90 12.57 8.84
C LEU A 143 -1.54 11.76 10.08
N ASN A 144 -1.93 12.22 11.27
CA ASN A 144 -1.58 11.57 12.52
C ASN A 144 -2.84 11.39 13.37
N ALA A 145 -3.42 10.19 13.30
CA ALA A 145 -4.52 9.81 14.20
C ALA A 145 -4.03 9.67 15.65
N THR A 146 -2.78 9.22 15.82
CA THR A 146 -2.07 9.01 17.09
C THR A 146 -0.63 9.52 16.97
N ILE A 147 0.10 9.57 18.09
CA ILE A 147 1.54 9.82 18.10
C ILE A 147 2.23 8.46 17.99
N PRO A 148 2.94 8.13 16.89
CA PRO A 148 3.50 6.79 16.67
C PRO A 148 4.46 6.40 17.79
N GLU A 149 5.38 7.31 18.15
CA GLU A 149 6.24 7.25 19.34
C GLU A 149 7.01 8.58 19.56
N PRO A 150 7.61 8.82 20.74
CA PRO A 150 8.38 10.03 21.02
C PRO A 150 9.60 10.25 20.10
N GLY A 151 10.25 9.18 19.65
CA GLY A 151 11.43 9.27 18.76
C GLY A 151 11.13 9.97 17.44
N PHE A 152 9.91 9.80 16.91
CA PHE A 152 9.46 10.48 15.70
C PHE A 152 9.44 12.01 15.87
N ILE A 153 8.90 12.49 16.99
CA ILE A 153 8.83 13.94 17.29
C ILE A 153 10.24 14.50 17.42
N GLN A 154 11.13 13.79 18.12
CA GLN A 154 12.52 14.22 18.29
C GLN A 154 13.26 14.33 16.95
N GLN A 155 13.10 13.35 16.05
CA GLN A 155 13.73 13.39 14.73
C GLN A 155 13.22 14.58 13.90
N VAL A 156 11.89 14.83 13.90
CA VAL A 156 11.31 15.99 13.22
C VAL A 156 11.85 17.29 13.80
N TYR A 157 11.91 17.39 15.13
CA TYR A 157 12.47 18.53 15.85
C TYR A 157 13.92 18.82 15.42
N GLU A 158 14.83 17.86 15.61
CA GLU A 158 16.26 18.05 15.33
C GLU A 158 16.51 18.45 13.87
N ARG A 159 15.82 17.81 12.91
CA ARG A 159 16.02 18.07 11.49
C ARG A 159 15.43 19.41 11.03
N THR A 160 14.30 19.81 11.60
CA THR A 160 13.67 21.10 11.27
C THR A 160 14.50 22.26 11.82
N LEU A 161 14.99 22.17 13.06
CA LEU A 161 15.89 23.18 13.63
C LEU A 161 17.24 23.28 12.90
N ALA A 162 17.76 22.16 12.40
CA ALA A 162 18.94 22.15 11.53
C ALA A 162 18.67 22.73 10.12
N GLY A 163 17.43 23.08 9.79
CA GLY A 163 17.03 23.61 8.48
C GLY A 163 17.01 22.58 7.36
N GLY A 164 17.08 21.29 7.69
CA GLY A 164 17.12 20.18 6.74
C GLY A 164 15.78 19.55 6.42
N LEU A 165 14.69 19.99 7.07
CA LEU A 165 13.35 19.45 6.92
C LEU A 165 12.29 20.55 6.95
N GLU A 166 11.35 20.48 6.03
CA GLU A 166 10.08 21.23 6.06
C GLU A 166 8.92 20.25 6.25
N GLY A 167 7.89 20.64 7.00
CA GLY A 167 6.84 19.71 7.40
C GLY A 167 5.46 20.33 7.51
N GLU A 168 4.44 19.57 7.09
CA GLU A 168 3.04 19.88 7.37
C GLU A 168 2.35 18.65 7.97
N ALA A 169 1.97 18.73 9.24
CA ALA A 169 1.30 17.66 9.95
C ALA A 169 -0.17 18.01 10.19
N ILE A 170 -1.07 17.11 9.81
CA ILE A 170 -2.49 17.16 10.16
C ILE A 170 -2.75 16.16 11.27
N ILE A 171 -3.22 16.64 12.41
CA ILE A 171 -3.34 15.84 13.63
C ILE A 171 -4.80 15.72 14.09
N SER A 172 -5.11 14.64 14.81
CA SER A 172 -6.41 14.48 15.45
C SER A 172 -6.56 15.41 16.67
N PRO A 173 -7.78 15.71 17.14
CA PRO A 173 -7.97 16.49 18.36
C PRO A 173 -7.28 15.88 19.59
N ARG A 174 -7.22 14.54 19.66
CA ARG A 174 -6.53 13.81 20.73
C ARG A 174 -5.03 14.08 20.69
N VAL A 175 -4.42 14.01 19.51
CA VAL A 175 -3.00 14.33 19.33
C VAL A 175 -2.73 15.79 19.66
N HIS A 176 -3.60 16.71 19.23
CA HIS A 176 -3.47 18.13 19.56
C HIS A 176 -3.45 18.39 21.07
N GLN A 177 -4.36 17.76 21.83
CA GLN A 177 -4.37 17.86 23.29
C GLN A 177 -3.08 17.31 23.92
N ALA A 178 -2.58 16.17 23.45
CA ALA A 178 -1.33 15.60 23.92
C ALA A 178 -0.13 16.51 23.62
N LEU A 179 -0.08 17.12 22.43
CA LEU A 179 0.97 18.07 22.08
C LEU A 179 0.92 19.32 22.96
N GLN A 180 -0.26 19.84 23.31
CA GLN A 180 -0.39 20.97 24.23
C GLN A 180 0.03 20.63 25.67
N ALA A 181 -0.23 19.40 26.12
CA ALA A 181 0.09 18.98 27.48
C ALA A 181 1.58 18.65 27.66
N ASP A 182 2.16 17.89 26.72
CA ASP A 182 3.44 17.22 26.93
C ASP A 182 4.56 17.77 26.03
N PHE A 183 4.23 18.47 24.94
CA PHE A 183 5.18 18.87 23.89
C PHE A 183 5.04 20.33 23.44
N ALA A 184 4.41 21.20 24.23
CA ALA A 184 4.06 22.56 23.80
C ALA A 184 5.30 23.39 23.41
N SER A 185 6.38 23.32 24.19
CA SER A 185 7.64 24.02 23.91
C SER A 185 8.30 23.51 22.63
N VAL A 186 8.37 22.19 22.46
CA VAL A 186 8.94 21.53 21.27
C VAL A 186 8.19 21.96 20.01
N VAL A 187 6.86 21.96 20.06
CA VAL A 187 6.02 22.36 18.91
C VAL A 187 6.13 23.87 18.66
N ALA A 188 6.21 24.70 19.70
CA ALA A 188 6.43 26.14 19.56
C ALA A 188 7.74 26.42 18.80
N GLU A 189 8.84 25.81 19.24
CA GLU A 189 10.14 25.96 18.56
C GLU A 189 10.10 25.50 17.11
N LEU A 190 9.43 24.38 16.81
CA LEU A 190 9.21 23.92 15.44
C LEU A 190 8.48 24.96 14.59
N VAL A 191 7.41 25.55 15.11
CA VAL A 191 6.59 26.53 14.40
C VAL A 191 7.34 27.85 14.19
N GLU A 192 8.16 28.30 15.15
CA GLU A 192 8.97 29.52 15.03
C GLU A 192 10.03 29.45 13.93
N THR A 193 10.37 28.24 13.45
CA THR A 193 11.28 28.10 12.28
C THR A 193 10.64 28.53 10.95
N ASP A 194 9.31 28.74 10.92
CA ASP A 194 8.49 28.90 9.71
C ASP A 194 8.57 27.72 8.70
N ARG A 195 9.25 26.63 9.07
CA ARG A 195 9.39 25.40 8.26
C ARG A 195 8.38 24.32 8.63
N PHE A 196 7.62 24.52 9.70
CA PHE A 196 6.65 23.55 10.20
C PHE A 196 5.25 24.15 10.33
N ARG A 197 4.25 23.43 9.82
CA ARG A 197 2.84 23.78 9.95
C ARG A 197 2.07 22.67 10.63
N LEU A 198 1.14 23.06 11.50
CA LEU A 198 0.30 22.14 12.24
C LEU A 198 -1.17 22.45 11.98
N LEU A 199 -1.87 21.48 11.42
CA LEU A 199 -3.30 21.56 11.14
C LEU A 199 -4.03 20.50 11.96
N ARG A 200 -5.31 20.75 12.26
CA ARG A 200 -6.17 19.83 13.00
C ARG A 200 -7.33 19.38 12.14
N ALA A 201 -7.60 18.07 12.13
CA ALA A 201 -8.78 17.51 11.47
C ALA A 201 -9.41 16.40 12.32
N ASP A 202 -10.74 16.36 12.31
CA ASP A 202 -11.49 15.26 12.90
C ASP A 202 -11.47 14.03 11.99
N GLY A 203 -11.84 12.88 12.56
CA GLY A 203 -12.11 11.70 11.73
C GLY A 203 -10.87 10.94 11.22
N LEU A 204 -9.66 11.28 11.68
CA LEU A 204 -8.45 10.51 11.33
C LEU A 204 -8.54 9.09 11.92
N ARG A 205 -8.14 8.08 11.13
CA ARG A 205 -8.24 6.65 11.47
C ARG A 205 -6.89 5.94 11.54
N TYR A 206 -5.91 6.47 10.82
CA TYR A 206 -4.58 5.91 10.65
C TYR A 206 -3.57 7.05 10.51
N GLY A 207 -2.29 6.70 10.63
CA GLY A 207 -1.19 7.53 10.20
C GLY A 207 -1.00 7.42 8.68
N LEU A 208 -0.71 8.53 8.02
CA LEU A 208 -0.27 8.56 6.62
C LEU A 208 0.94 9.48 6.56
N LEU A 209 2.01 9.06 5.94
CA LEU A 209 3.21 9.87 5.77
C LEU A 209 3.64 9.86 4.31
N LEU A 210 3.75 11.05 3.76
CA LEU A 210 4.38 11.36 2.49
C LEU A 210 5.69 12.06 2.80
N VAL A 211 6.78 11.47 2.35
CA VAL A 211 8.10 12.09 2.42
C VAL A 211 8.40 12.71 1.06
N ASP A 212 9.16 13.79 1.01
CA ASP A 212 9.66 14.39 -0.22
C ASP A 212 11.19 14.35 -0.18
N ARG A 213 11.82 13.70 -1.18
CA ARG A 213 13.27 13.63 -1.34
C ARG A 213 13.65 14.18 -2.72
N PRO A 214 14.72 14.99 -2.85
CA PRO A 214 15.09 15.58 -4.14
C PRO A 214 15.58 14.60 -5.20
N ALA A 215 16.06 13.42 -4.79
CA ALA A 215 16.75 12.48 -5.67
C ALA A 215 15.85 11.37 -6.22
N ASP A 216 14.80 10.98 -5.47
CA ASP A 216 13.95 9.83 -5.76
C ASP A 216 12.50 10.11 -5.31
N ASP A 217 11.54 9.34 -5.83
CA ASP A 217 10.17 9.29 -5.30
C ASP A 217 10.14 8.34 -4.09
N PRO A 218 10.11 8.83 -2.83
CA PRO A 218 10.09 7.95 -1.67
C PRO A 218 8.71 7.29 -1.52
N PRO A 219 8.66 6.12 -0.88
CA PRO A 219 7.41 5.43 -0.61
C PRO A 219 6.44 6.31 0.19
N ALA A 220 5.15 6.12 -0.08
CA ALA A 220 4.10 6.53 0.84
C ALA A 220 4.02 5.50 1.98
N PHE A 221 3.74 5.98 3.20
CA PHE A 221 3.63 5.12 4.37
C PHE A 221 2.24 5.22 4.98
N LEU A 222 1.62 4.08 5.29
CA LEU A 222 0.38 4.00 6.06
C LEU A 222 0.65 3.26 7.36
N LEU A 223 0.31 3.90 8.49
CA LEU A 223 0.54 3.38 9.83
C LEU A 223 -0.81 3.10 10.49
N THR A 224 -1.05 1.87 10.92
CA THR A 224 -2.28 1.50 11.61
C THR A 224 -2.04 1.53 13.13
N PRO A 225 -2.85 2.26 13.91
CA PRO A 225 -2.71 2.27 15.35
C PRO A 225 -3.40 1.05 16.00
N ASP A 226 -2.82 0.51 17.07
CA ASP A 226 -3.51 -0.39 18.00
C ASP A 226 -4.51 0.39 18.89
N GLU A 227 -5.22 -0.32 19.77
CA GLU A 227 -6.19 0.28 20.71
C GLU A 227 -5.54 1.29 21.68
N GLN A 228 -4.23 1.14 21.95
CA GLN A 228 -3.45 2.03 22.81
C GLN A 228 -2.89 3.23 22.03
N GLY A 229 -2.97 3.21 20.71
CA GLY A 229 -2.50 4.24 19.79
C GLY A 229 -1.05 4.09 19.32
N ARG A 230 -0.40 2.96 19.60
CA ARG A 230 0.93 2.61 19.09
C ARG A 230 0.80 2.07 17.67
N THR A 231 1.84 2.17 16.85
CA THR A 231 1.84 1.53 15.53
C THR A 231 1.72 0.01 15.67
N HIS A 232 0.63 -0.56 15.15
CA HIS A 232 0.39 -2.00 15.01
C HIS A 232 0.91 -2.52 13.68
N GLY A 233 0.66 -1.80 12.60
CA GLY A 233 1.04 -2.18 11.26
C GLY A 233 1.57 -1.01 10.47
N LEU A 234 2.49 -1.29 9.55
CA LEU A 234 3.06 -0.32 8.65
C LEU A 234 3.08 -0.89 7.23
N LEU A 235 2.60 -0.09 6.28
CA LEU A 235 2.70 -0.37 4.86
C LEU A 235 3.59 0.72 4.25
N ALA A 236 4.61 0.33 3.49
CA ALA A 236 5.39 1.23 2.66
C ALA A 236 5.18 0.84 1.19
N ASN A 237 4.82 1.81 0.35
CA ASN A 237 4.51 1.55 -1.05
C ASN A 237 5.10 2.66 -1.93
N ASP A 238 6.02 2.27 -2.80
CA ASP A 238 6.76 3.14 -3.72
C ASP A 238 6.13 3.19 -5.12
N THR A 239 5.00 2.51 -5.33
CA THR A 239 4.31 2.57 -6.62
C THR A 239 3.71 3.96 -6.85
N PRO A 240 3.71 4.45 -8.11
CA PRO A 240 3.06 5.72 -8.44
C PRO A 240 1.58 5.78 -8.05
N ALA A 241 0.87 4.64 -8.13
CA ALA A 241 -0.53 4.54 -7.75
C ALA A 241 -0.76 4.74 -6.25
N ALA A 242 0.13 4.19 -5.40
CA ALA A 242 0.07 4.41 -3.96
C ALA A 242 0.36 5.87 -3.60
N ARG A 243 1.35 6.47 -4.26
CA ARG A 243 1.73 7.87 -4.10
C ARG A 243 0.57 8.80 -4.46
N GLU A 244 -0.03 8.62 -5.64
CA GLU A 244 -1.19 9.41 -6.10
C GLU A 244 -2.38 9.26 -5.13
N TRP A 245 -2.66 8.03 -4.69
CA TRP A 245 -3.71 7.78 -3.71
C TRP A 245 -3.45 8.48 -2.38
N ALA A 246 -2.21 8.41 -1.87
CA ALA A 246 -1.84 9.02 -0.59
C ALA A 246 -1.89 10.55 -0.67
N GLU A 247 -1.45 11.15 -1.77
CA GLU A 247 -1.54 12.58 -2.01
C GLU A 247 -3.00 13.06 -2.10
N GLU A 248 -3.84 12.34 -2.82
CA GLU A 248 -5.27 12.63 -2.90
C GLU A 248 -5.94 12.54 -1.52
N ARG A 249 -5.59 11.49 -0.77
CA ARG A 249 -6.11 11.26 0.58
C ARG A 249 -5.67 12.36 1.54
N TYR A 250 -4.42 12.80 1.46
CA TYR A 250 -3.90 13.92 2.24
C TYR A 250 -4.64 15.22 1.89
N ARG A 251 -4.69 15.57 0.59
CA ARG A 251 -5.35 16.77 0.07
C ARG A 251 -6.80 16.87 0.53
N THR A 252 -7.54 15.76 0.41
CA THR A 252 -8.94 15.65 0.83
C THR A 252 -9.15 15.97 2.31
N VAL A 253 -8.24 15.57 3.19
CA VAL A 253 -8.33 15.91 4.63
C VAL A 253 -7.83 17.33 4.89
N ARG A 254 -6.76 17.76 4.22
CA ARG A 254 -6.21 19.11 4.33
C ARG A 254 -7.25 20.18 4.01
N GLU A 255 -8.06 19.99 2.98
CA GLU A 255 -9.14 20.90 2.58
C GLU A 255 -10.19 21.15 3.68
N ARG A 256 -10.31 20.22 4.63
CA ARG A 256 -11.26 20.30 5.77
C ARG A 256 -10.54 20.58 7.11
N ALA A 257 -9.23 20.65 7.10
CA ALA A 257 -8.44 20.84 8.30
C ALA A 257 -8.42 22.32 8.71
N THR A 258 -8.32 22.57 10.01
CA THR A 258 -8.16 23.91 10.58
C THR A 258 -6.69 24.14 10.89
N ASP A 259 -6.12 25.24 10.40
CA ASP A 259 -4.77 25.64 10.79
C ASP A 259 -4.74 26.03 12.27
N VAL A 260 -3.86 25.39 13.03
CA VAL A 260 -3.66 25.64 14.47
C VAL A 260 -2.22 26.07 14.77
N THR A 261 -1.42 26.33 13.73
CA THR A 261 0.01 26.68 13.81
C THR A 261 0.22 27.87 14.76
N ASP A 262 -0.56 28.94 14.60
CA ASP A 262 -0.44 30.15 15.41
C ASP A 262 -0.80 29.95 16.90
N GLN A 263 -1.46 28.85 17.28
CA GLN A 263 -1.74 28.55 18.69
C GLN A 263 -0.48 28.20 19.48
N TYR A 264 0.59 27.85 18.77
CA TYR A 264 1.89 27.52 19.35
C TYR A 264 2.91 28.66 19.20
N ARG A 265 2.58 29.72 18.44
CA ARG A 265 3.44 30.90 18.32
C ARG A 265 3.36 31.75 19.58
N GLY A 266 4.53 32.25 20.02
CA GLY A 266 4.59 33.17 21.17
C GLY A 266 4.17 32.57 22.51
N GLY A 267 4.17 31.24 22.66
CA GLY A 267 4.14 30.60 23.97
C GLY A 267 5.45 30.91 24.68
N ASP A 268 5.46 31.94 25.52
CA ASP A 268 6.59 32.26 26.39
C ASP A 268 7.07 30.97 27.07
N GLY A 269 8.35 30.65 26.87
CA GLY A 269 9.05 29.64 27.64
C GLY A 269 8.92 29.98 29.13
N GLY A 270 8.05 29.25 29.82
CA GLY A 270 7.95 29.21 31.27
C GLY A 270 8.83 28.12 31.84
#